data_AF-A0A6J7UGG1-F1
#
_entry.id   AF-A0A6J7UGG1-F1
#
_cell.length_a   1.000
_cell.length_b   1.000
_cell.length_c   1.000
_cell.angle_alpha   90.00
_cell.angle_beta   90.00
_cell.angle_gamma   90.00
#
_symmetry.space_group_name_H-M   'P 1'
#
loop_
_entity.id
_entity.type
_entity.pdbx_description
1 polymer ?
#
loop_
_entity_poly.entity_id
_entity_poly.type
_entity_poly.pdbx_seq_one_letter_code
_entity_poly.pdbx_strand_id
1 'polypeptide(L)'
;MRHQSDGSDPRAASKRNGAERARLFAEISEALAGDAETAGMFAAGYASAAGWQQARERCKTNNIAVIHEVRVAIAELGRRHAAAGNIAAETDIFMLLEAELDAFLANPASFKATLTERALDHAELATLEPPFIVNGSVPPLSQWKRRGGGNYEPVKVGDVLTGAACSAGVYTGKARIILDPFDPSGLDADDILVTLNTDPSWTPLFLAAGAVVVNLGAVGSHASIVSRELGIPCVASVTDATHRIPDGATITVDGAAGTVTIVALP
;
A
#
# COMPACT_ATOMS: atom_id res chain seq x y z
N MET A 1 20.88 -2.60 14.43
CA MET A 1 21.99 -2.84 13.47
C MET A 1 21.39 -3.73 12.38
N ARG A 2 21.53 -3.41 11.09
CA ARG A 2 20.91 -4.21 10.02
C ARG A 2 21.57 -5.59 10.02
N HIS A 3 20.80 -6.67 10.17
CA HIS A 3 21.31 -8.06 10.14
C HIS A 3 21.40 -8.62 8.71
N GLN A 4 21.06 -7.83 7.70
CA GLN A 4 21.12 -8.25 6.30
C GLN A 4 22.56 -8.33 5.79
N SER A 5 22.82 -9.31 4.93
CA SER A 5 24.12 -9.48 4.27
C SER A 5 24.45 -8.31 3.35
N ASP A 6 25.74 -8.05 3.11
CA ASP A 6 26.22 -7.05 2.14
C ASP A 6 25.71 -7.32 0.70
N GLY A 7 25.32 -8.56 0.39
CA GLY A 7 24.69 -8.92 -0.89
C GLY A 7 23.35 -8.20 -1.13
N SER A 8 22.68 -7.78 -0.05
CA SER A 8 21.42 -7.04 -0.02
C SER A 8 21.61 -5.52 -0.08
N ASP A 9 22.80 -5.03 -0.44
CA ASP A 9 23.05 -3.60 -0.69
C ASP A 9 22.14 -3.08 -1.83
N PRO A 10 21.24 -2.11 -1.56
CA PRO A 10 20.36 -1.54 -2.59
C PRO A 10 21.12 -0.89 -3.74
N ARG A 11 22.32 -0.34 -3.51
CA ARG A 11 23.14 0.25 -4.59
C ARG A 11 23.66 -0.84 -5.51
N ALA A 12 24.17 -1.93 -4.94
CA ALA A 12 24.58 -3.10 -5.70
C ALA A 12 23.40 -3.72 -6.48
N ALA A 13 22.23 -3.84 -5.85
CA ALA A 13 21.00 -4.33 -6.50
C ALA A 13 20.60 -3.43 -7.69
N SER A 14 20.57 -2.11 -7.49
CA SER A 14 20.29 -1.14 -8.56
C SER A 14 21.25 -1.27 -9.74
N LYS A 15 22.55 -1.46 -9.48
CA LYS A 15 23.56 -1.68 -10.52
C LYS A 15 23.33 -2.99 -11.29
N ARG A 16 23.03 -4.10 -10.59
CA ARG A 16 22.70 -5.39 -11.21
C ARG A 16 21.46 -5.28 -12.10
N ASN A 17 20.38 -4.69 -11.57
CA ASN A 17 19.12 -4.49 -12.30
C ASN A 17 19.30 -3.57 -13.51
N GLY A 18 20.18 -2.56 -13.41
CA GLY A 18 20.55 -1.70 -14.54
C GLY A 18 21.29 -2.45 -15.64
N ALA A 19 22.25 -3.31 -15.28
CA ALA A 19 22.97 -4.14 -16.24
C ALA A 19 22.05 -5.15 -16.95
N GLU A 20 21.18 -5.81 -16.20
CA GLU A 20 20.22 -6.77 -16.78
C GLU A 20 19.22 -6.08 -17.72
N ARG A 21 18.72 -4.90 -17.35
CA ARG A 21 17.86 -4.11 -18.22
C ARG A 21 18.55 -3.73 -19.54
N ALA A 22 19.83 -3.38 -19.50
CA ALA A 22 20.61 -3.10 -20.71
C ALA A 22 20.80 -4.34 -21.58
N ARG A 23 21.06 -5.51 -20.96
CA ARG A 23 21.17 -6.81 -21.65
C ARG A 23 19.86 -7.16 -22.36
N LEU A 24 18.73 -7.13 -21.65
CA LEU A 24 17.41 -7.45 -22.21
C LEU A 24 16.99 -6.46 -23.29
N PHE A 25 17.32 -5.18 -23.16
CA PHE A 25 17.06 -4.19 -24.20
C PHE A 25 17.80 -4.53 -25.50
N ALA A 26 19.07 -4.92 -25.40
CA ALA A 26 19.86 -5.34 -26.56
C ALA A 26 19.30 -6.62 -27.19
N GLU A 27 18.96 -7.62 -26.38
CA GLU A 27 18.36 -8.89 -26.82
C GLU A 27 17.05 -8.68 -27.59
N ILE A 28 16.12 -7.88 -27.03
CA ILE A 28 14.84 -7.59 -27.67
C ILE A 28 15.05 -6.75 -28.95
N SER A 29 15.97 -5.80 -28.92
CA SER A 29 16.27 -4.94 -30.07
C SER A 29 16.85 -5.75 -31.24
N GLU A 30 17.71 -6.74 -30.96
CA GLU A 30 18.22 -7.67 -31.98
C GLU A 30 17.10 -8.54 -32.55
N ALA A 31 16.22 -9.08 -31.70
CA ALA A 31 15.08 -9.89 -32.12
C ALA A 31 14.10 -9.11 -33.03
N LEU A 32 14.00 -7.80 -32.85
CA LEU A 32 13.12 -6.91 -33.63
C LEU A 32 13.81 -6.27 -34.85
N ALA A 33 15.10 -6.53 -35.09
CA ALA A 33 15.86 -5.85 -36.14
C ALA A 33 15.31 -6.04 -37.57
N GLY A 34 14.55 -7.12 -37.81
CA GLY A 34 13.89 -7.39 -39.09
C GLY A 34 12.63 -6.57 -39.37
N ASP A 35 12.12 -5.83 -38.39
CA ASP A 35 10.91 -5.02 -38.49
C ASP A 35 11.18 -3.62 -37.91
N ALA A 36 11.47 -2.67 -38.81
CA ALA A 36 11.84 -1.31 -38.43
C ALA A 36 10.72 -0.55 -37.69
N GLU A 37 9.45 -0.85 -37.99
CA GLU A 37 8.31 -0.20 -37.34
C GLU A 37 8.21 -0.68 -35.89
N THR A 38 8.18 -2.00 -35.69
CA THR A 38 8.10 -2.60 -34.35
C THR A 38 9.32 -2.25 -33.49
N ALA A 39 10.54 -2.27 -34.07
CA ALA A 39 11.75 -1.84 -33.37
C ALA A 39 11.69 -0.36 -32.94
N GLY A 40 11.19 0.52 -33.81
CA GLY A 40 10.97 1.93 -33.50
C GLY A 40 9.96 2.13 -32.36
N MET A 41 8.84 1.41 -32.38
CA MET A 41 7.83 1.44 -31.32
C MET A 41 8.38 0.95 -29.98
N PHE A 42 9.14 -0.15 -29.97
CA PHE A 42 9.78 -0.68 -28.77
C PHE A 42 10.75 0.34 -28.16
N ALA A 43 11.64 0.92 -28.98
CA ALA A 43 12.62 1.90 -28.51
C ALA A 43 11.94 3.15 -27.94
N ALA A 44 10.90 3.67 -28.61
CA ALA A 44 10.12 4.79 -28.12
C ALA A 44 9.40 4.47 -26.80
N GLY A 45 8.78 3.28 -26.70
CA GLY A 45 8.11 2.80 -25.49
C GLY A 45 9.08 2.66 -24.31
N TYR A 46 10.25 2.06 -24.54
CA TYR A 46 11.30 1.89 -23.53
C TYR A 46 11.82 3.25 -23.02
N ALA A 47 12.14 4.18 -23.93
CA ALA A 47 12.60 5.53 -23.58
C ALA A 47 11.52 6.30 -22.80
N SER A 48 10.26 6.19 -23.21
CA SER A 48 9.11 6.80 -22.54
C SER A 48 8.94 6.25 -21.11
N ALA A 49 8.99 4.93 -20.95
CA ALA A 49 8.80 4.28 -19.65
C ALA A 49 9.82 4.75 -18.60
N ALA A 50 11.08 4.98 -19.00
CA ALA A 50 12.13 5.43 -18.08
C ALA A 50 11.82 6.78 -17.41
N GLY A 51 11.19 7.72 -18.14
CA GLY A 51 10.79 9.01 -17.59
C GLY A 51 9.42 8.99 -16.91
N TRP A 52 8.42 8.41 -17.57
CA TRP A 52 7.03 8.51 -17.12
C TRP A 52 6.70 7.64 -15.90
N GLN A 53 7.38 6.51 -15.69
CA GLN A 53 7.15 5.71 -14.48
C GLN A 53 7.60 6.45 -13.22
N GLN A 54 8.74 7.14 -13.28
CA GLN A 54 9.20 7.97 -12.16
C GLN A 54 8.27 9.17 -11.94
N ALA A 55 7.80 9.80 -13.02
CA ALA A 55 6.84 10.89 -12.93
C ALA A 55 5.51 10.44 -12.30
N ARG A 56 5.03 9.24 -12.65
CA ARG A 56 3.83 8.63 -12.05
C ARG A 56 3.96 8.49 -10.54
N GLU A 57 5.06 7.93 -10.03
CA GLU A 57 5.28 7.79 -8.59
C GLU A 57 5.40 9.15 -7.88
N ARG A 58 6.08 10.12 -8.50
CA ARG A 58 6.21 11.48 -7.96
C ARG A 58 4.87 12.23 -7.88
N CYS A 59 3.93 11.96 -8.78
CA CYS A 59 2.63 12.62 -8.83
C CYS A 59 1.90 12.54 -7.47
N LYS A 60 1.87 11.36 -6.85
CA LYS A 60 1.22 11.18 -5.54
C LYS A 60 1.89 12.01 -4.45
N THR A 61 3.23 12.04 -4.43
CA THR A 61 4.01 12.83 -3.47
C THR A 61 3.72 14.32 -3.62
N ASN A 62 3.73 14.84 -4.84
CA ASN A 62 3.45 16.24 -5.12
C ASN A 62 2.02 16.63 -4.70
N ASN A 63 1.04 15.78 -5.01
CA ASN A 63 -0.35 16.01 -4.62
C ASN A 63 -0.51 16.05 -3.10
N ILE A 64 0.12 15.12 -2.37
CA ILE A 64 0.06 15.11 -0.91
C ILE A 64 0.77 16.34 -0.31
N ALA A 65 1.88 16.79 -0.88
CA ALA A 65 2.57 18.00 -0.42
C ALA A 65 1.66 19.24 -0.52
N VAL A 66 0.96 19.42 -1.64
CA VAL A 66 0.00 20.53 -1.80
C VAL A 66 -1.18 20.40 -0.84
N ILE A 67 -1.75 19.20 -0.69
CA ILE A 67 -2.83 18.94 0.27
C ILE A 67 -2.37 19.24 1.71
N HIS A 68 -1.12 18.97 2.05
CA HIS A 68 -0.57 19.24 3.37
C HIS A 68 -0.60 20.74 3.71
N GLU A 69 -0.20 21.61 2.78
CA GLU A 69 -0.25 23.06 2.99
C GLU A 69 -1.67 23.55 3.30
N VAL A 70 -2.67 23.05 2.57
CA VAL A 70 -4.08 23.34 2.84
C VAL A 70 -4.50 22.78 4.20
N ARG A 71 -4.12 21.53 4.50
CA ARG A 71 -4.46 20.86 5.76
C ARG A 71 -3.93 21.62 6.97
N VAL A 72 -2.73 22.19 6.92
CA VAL A 72 -2.17 22.98 8.03
C VAL A 72 -3.02 24.22 8.33
N ALA A 73 -3.47 24.93 7.29
CA ALA A 73 -4.35 26.08 7.45
C ALA A 73 -5.72 25.69 8.04
N ILE A 74 -6.32 24.61 7.53
CA ILE A 74 -7.61 24.11 8.04
C ILE A 74 -7.49 23.58 9.48
N ALA A 75 -6.39 22.90 9.82
CA ALA A 75 -6.13 22.44 11.19
C ALA A 75 -6.04 23.61 12.17
N GLU A 76 -5.42 24.72 11.78
CA GLU A 76 -5.37 25.94 12.59
C GLU A 76 -6.75 26.57 12.79
N LEU A 77 -7.62 26.54 11.77
CA LEU A 77 -9.03 26.93 11.95
C LEU A 77 -9.73 26.03 12.96
N GLY A 78 -9.57 24.70 12.84
CA GLY A 78 -10.12 23.74 13.79
C GLY A 78 -9.69 24.02 15.23
N ARG A 79 -8.39 24.24 15.45
CA ARG A 79 -7.84 24.60 16.76
C ARG A 79 -8.47 25.88 17.33
N ARG A 80 -8.59 26.95 16.53
CA ARG A 80 -9.20 28.22 16.97
C ARG A 80 -10.69 28.08 17.29
N HIS A 81 -11.43 27.36 16.45
CA HIS A 81 -12.87 27.18 16.64
C HIS A 81 -13.18 26.24 17.81
N ALA A 82 -12.35 25.23 18.06
CA ALA A 82 -12.46 24.41 19.26
C ALA A 82 -12.19 25.23 20.53
N ALA A 83 -11.12 26.04 20.54
CA ALA A 83 -10.81 26.94 21.66
C ALA A 83 -11.91 27.99 21.92
N ALA A 84 -12.60 28.45 20.88
CA ALA A 84 -13.74 29.34 20.98
C ALA A 84 -15.07 28.64 21.35
N GLY A 85 -15.09 27.32 21.46
CA GLY A 85 -16.28 26.52 21.77
C GLY A 85 -17.28 26.36 20.62
N ASN A 86 -16.88 26.70 19.39
CA ASN A 86 -17.71 26.58 18.19
C ASN A 86 -17.86 25.12 17.73
N ILE A 87 -16.81 24.30 17.93
CA ILE A 87 -16.77 22.87 17.64
C ILE A 87 -16.23 22.11 18.86
N ALA A 88 -16.48 20.79 18.94
CA ALA A 88 -16.16 20.01 20.14
C ALA A 88 -14.69 19.57 20.18
N ALA A 89 -14.15 19.12 19.04
CA ALA A 89 -12.75 18.78 18.86
C ALA A 89 -12.13 19.54 17.68
N GLU A 90 -10.81 19.74 17.73
CA GLU A 90 -10.08 20.43 16.65
C GLU A 90 -10.25 19.73 15.30
N THR A 91 -10.41 18.40 15.32
CA THR A 91 -10.59 17.55 14.13
C THR A 91 -11.98 17.67 13.50
N ASP A 92 -12.98 18.18 14.21
CA ASP A 92 -14.35 18.30 13.69
C ASP A 92 -14.42 19.27 12.50
N ILE A 93 -13.44 20.16 12.36
CA ILE A 93 -13.31 21.04 11.18
C ILE A 93 -13.25 20.24 9.87
N PHE A 94 -12.70 19.02 9.90
CA PHE A 94 -12.59 18.16 8.72
C PHE A 94 -13.90 17.46 8.37
N MET A 95 -14.96 17.63 9.17
CA MET A 95 -16.31 17.17 8.84
C MET A 95 -17.09 18.18 7.99
N LEU A 96 -16.55 19.38 7.75
CA LEU A 96 -17.10 20.33 6.79
C LEU A 96 -16.78 19.88 5.37
N LEU A 97 -17.73 20.09 4.46
CA LEU A 97 -17.45 20.09 3.03
C LEU A 97 -16.81 21.43 2.65
N GLU A 98 -16.01 21.44 1.58
CA GLU A 98 -15.33 22.65 1.12
C GLU A 98 -16.32 23.81 0.88
N ALA A 99 -17.44 23.53 0.22
CA ALA A 99 -18.50 24.51 -0.06
C ALA A 99 -19.23 25.05 1.20
N GLU A 100 -19.06 24.41 2.36
CA GLU A 100 -19.68 24.82 3.62
C GLU A 100 -18.78 25.75 4.45
N LEU A 101 -17.49 25.86 4.10
CA LEU A 101 -16.49 26.54 4.92
C LEU A 101 -16.83 28.02 5.14
N ASP A 102 -17.18 28.77 4.09
CA ASP A 102 -17.50 30.19 4.21
C ASP A 102 -18.75 30.44 5.06
N ALA A 103 -19.78 29.59 4.90
CA ALA A 103 -21.00 29.67 5.69
C ALA A 103 -20.73 29.34 7.17
N PHE A 104 -19.87 28.35 7.44
CA PHE A 104 -19.40 28.03 8.78
C PHE A 104 -18.64 29.21 9.41
N LEU A 105 -17.72 29.84 8.67
CA LEU A 105 -16.96 30.98 9.18
C LEU A 105 -17.88 32.18 9.50
N ALA A 106 -18.92 32.39 8.70
CA ALA A 106 -19.90 33.45 8.93
C ALA A 106 -20.82 33.16 10.14
N ASN A 107 -21.20 31.90 10.36
CA ASN A 107 -22.06 31.49 11.47
C ASN A 107 -21.72 30.07 11.97
N PRO A 108 -20.71 29.89 12.85
CA PRO A 108 -20.28 28.56 13.27
C PRO A 108 -21.38 27.77 13.99
N ALA A 109 -22.27 28.47 14.70
CA ALA A 109 -23.34 27.85 15.46
C ALA A 109 -24.33 27.06 14.59
N SER A 110 -24.52 27.44 13.32
CA SER A 110 -25.44 26.73 12.41
C SER A 110 -24.95 25.35 11.98
N PHE A 111 -23.69 25.02 12.22
CA PHE A 111 -23.08 23.74 11.82
C PHE A 111 -22.84 22.78 12.98
N LYS A 112 -23.03 23.22 14.23
CA LYS A 112 -22.69 22.40 15.41
C LYS A 112 -23.35 21.03 15.40
N ALA A 113 -24.64 20.96 15.08
CA ALA A 113 -25.38 19.69 14.99
C ALA A 113 -24.83 18.81 13.86
N THR A 114 -24.68 19.36 12.65
CA THR A 114 -24.15 18.67 11.47
C THR A 114 -22.75 18.10 11.69
N LEU A 115 -21.85 18.88 12.29
CA LEU A 115 -20.47 18.43 12.56
C LEU A 115 -20.44 17.33 13.63
N THR A 116 -21.30 17.43 14.65
CA THR A 116 -21.43 16.38 15.66
C THR A 116 -21.92 15.06 15.05
N GLU A 117 -22.96 15.12 14.20
CA GLU A 117 -23.48 13.96 13.48
C GLU A 117 -22.42 13.33 12.58
N ARG A 118 -21.76 14.12 11.74
CA ARG A 118 -20.72 13.62 10.81
C ARG A 118 -19.51 13.05 11.54
N ALA A 119 -19.12 13.62 12.68
CA ALA A 119 -18.04 13.06 13.49
C ALA A 119 -18.39 11.66 14.04
N LEU A 120 -19.64 11.45 14.45
CA LEU A 120 -20.13 10.13 14.87
C LEU A 120 -20.17 9.14 13.70
N ASP A 121 -20.68 9.57 12.55
CA ASP A 121 -20.71 8.74 11.34
C ASP A 121 -19.30 8.35 10.89
N HIS A 122 -18.36 9.29 10.90
CA HIS A 122 -16.97 9.03 10.57
C HIS A 122 -16.32 8.03 11.54
N ALA A 123 -16.60 8.14 12.84
CA ALA A 123 -16.15 7.18 13.84
C ALA A 123 -16.74 5.78 13.61
N GLU A 124 -18.02 5.68 13.25
CA GLU A 124 -18.67 4.40 12.92
C GLU A 124 -18.07 3.77 11.65
N LEU A 125 -17.82 4.57 10.60
CA LEU A 125 -17.18 4.12 9.36
C LEU A 125 -15.80 3.50 9.59
N ALA A 126 -15.03 4.00 10.56
CA ALA A 126 -13.74 3.43 10.92
C ALA A 126 -13.85 1.96 11.37
N THR A 127 -15.01 1.54 11.87
CA THR A 127 -15.27 0.16 12.31
C THR A 127 -15.77 -0.77 11.19
N LEU A 128 -16.07 -0.22 10.01
CA LEU A 128 -16.67 -0.95 8.90
C LEU A 128 -15.67 -1.19 7.77
N GLU A 129 -15.81 -2.33 7.10
CA GLU A 129 -15.10 -2.65 5.86
C GLU A 129 -15.93 -2.16 4.67
N PRO A 130 -15.38 -1.28 3.82
CA PRO A 130 -16.10 -0.82 2.64
C PRO A 130 -16.28 -1.95 1.63
N PRO A 131 -17.39 -1.96 0.88
CA PRO A 131 -17.58 -2.94 -0.19
C PRO A 131 -16.46 -2.80 -1.23
N PHE A 132 -15.85 -3.92 -1.59
CA PHE A 132 -14.75 -3.93 -2.57
C PHE A 132 -15.22 -3.53 -3.98
N ILE A 133 -16.48 -3.86 -4.33
CA ILE A 133 -17.12 -3.49 -5.59
C ILE A 133 -18.46 -2.84 -5.28
N VAL A 134 -18.70 -1.68 -5.87
CA VAL A 134 -20.01 -1.01 -5.88
C VAL A 134 -20.56 -1.10 -7.31
N ASN A 135 -21.73 -1.73 -7.47
CA ASN A 135 -22.41 -1.82 -8.75
C ASN A 135 -23.74 -1.04 -8.68
N GLY A 136 -23.75 0.17 -9.23
CA GLY A 136 -24.91 1.06 -9.20
C GLY A 136 -25.01 1.86 -7.91
N SER A 137 -25.57 1.28 -6.85
CA SER A 137 -25.77 1.96 -5.56
C SER A 137 -24.84 1.43 -4.46
N VAL A 138 -24.41 2.34 -3.58
CA VAL A 138 -23.68 1.98 -2.38
C VAL A 138 -24.67 1.35 -1.38
N PRO A 139 -24.42 0.13 -0.88
CA PRO A 139 -25.29 -0.49 0.11
C PRO A 139 -25.27 0.33 1.42
N PRO A 140 -26.37 0.31 2.19
CA PRO A 140 -26.44 1.03 3.46
C PRO A 140 -25.39 0.49 4.45
N LEU A 141 -24.90 1.35 5.36
CA LEU A 141 -23.84 1.00 6.32
C LEU A 141 -24.18 -0.22 7.19
N SER A 142 -25.47 -0.46 7.47
CA SER A 142 -25.94 -1.63 8.21
C SER A 142 -25.66 -2.97 7.53
N GLN A 143 -25.33 -2.97 6.23
CA GLN A 143 -24.96 -4.16 5.46
C GLN A 143 -23.45 -4.30 5.30
N TRP A 144 -22.66 -3.32 5.75
CA TRP A 144 -21.21 -3.39 5.65
C TRP A 144 -20.68 -4.33 6.73
N LYS A 145 -19.62 -5.07 6.39
CA LYS A 145 -18.98 -5.97 7.36
C LYS A 145 -18.30 -5.12 8.43
N ARG A 146 -18.38 -5.54 9.69
CA ARG A 146 -17.53 -4.97 10.75
C ARG A 146 -16.11 -5.49 10.58
N ARG A 147 -15.12 -4.60 10.69
CA ARG A 147 -13.70 -4.97 10.67
C ARG A 147 -13.43 -6.03 11.74
N GLY A 148 -12.76 -7.10 11.35
CA GLY A 148 -12.44 -8.22 12.24
C GLY A 148 -13.63 -9.13 12.60
N GLY A 149 -14.85 -8.84 12.09
CA GLY A 149 -16.03 -9.68 12.28
C GLY A 149 -16.20 -10.78 11.23
N GLY A 150 -15.23 -10.96 10.33
CA GLY A 150 -15.27 -12.00 9.31
C GLY A 150 -14.97 -13.39 9.89
N ASN A 151 -15.70 -14.42 9.44
CA ASN A 151 -15.27 -15.81 9.59
C ASN A 151 -14.21 -16.10 8.53
N TYR A 152 -12.95 -15.82 8.85
CA TYR A 152 -11.82 -16.21 8.02
C TYR A 152 -11.40 -17.62 8.40
N GLU A 153 -11.31 -18.53 7.41
CA GLU A 153 -10.77 -19.87 7.66
C GLU A 153 -9.24 -19.78 7.82
N PRO A 154 -8.69 -20.11 9.01
CA PRO A 154 -7.26 -20.12 9.23
C PRO A 154 -6.60 -21.15 8.32
N VAL A 155 -5.40 -20.82 7.84
CA VAL A 155 -4.63 -21.74 7.01
C VAL A 155 -4.11 -22.94 7.81
N LYS A 156 -3.88 -24.04 7.10
CA LYS A 156 -3.23 -25.26 7.61
C LYS A 156 -1.84 -25.40 7.00
N VAL A 157 -0.97 -26.15 7.67
CA VAL A 157 0.33 -26.54 7.10
C VAL A 157 0.12 -27.26 5.78
N GLY A 158 0.84 -26.83 4.74
CA GLY A 158 0.72 -27.32 3.37
C GLY A 158 -0.27 -26.55 2.50
N ASP A 159 -1.10 -25.67 3.06
CA ASP A 159 -1.97 -24.80 2.26
C ASP A 159 -1.13 -23.86 1.38
N VAL A 160 -1.64 -23.57 0.20
CA VAL A 160 -1.05 -22.61 -0.74
C VAL A 160 -2.07 -21.52 -1.03
N LEU A 161 -1.75 -20.30 -0.61
CA LEU A 161 -2.51 -19.11 -0.99
C LEU A 161 -1.99 -18.59 -2.34
N THR A 162 -2.89 -18.04 -3.13
CA THR A 162 -2.58 -17.50 -4.46
C THR A 162 -2.86 -16.01 -4.52
N GLY A 163 -2.09 -15.30 -5.34
CA GLY A 163 -2.23 -13.89 -5.61
C GLY A 163 -1.58 -13.50 -6.94
N ALA A 164 -1.33 -12.22 -7.12
CA ALA A 164 -0.60 -11.69 -8.26
C ALA A 164 0.91 -11.84 -8.08
N ALA A 165 1.57 -12.47 -9.05
CA ALA A 165 3.03 -12.50 -9.17
C ALA A 165 3.56 -11.08 -9.37
N CYS A 166 4.26 -10.54 -8.37
CA CYS A 166 4.67 -9.14 -8.36
C CYS A 166 6.18 -8.98 -8.49
N SER A 167 6.97 -9.53 -7.57
CA SER A 167 8.44 -9.48 -7.63
C SER A 167 8.99 -10.89 -7.55
N ALA A 168 9.73 -11.32 -8.56
CA ALA A 168 10.25 -12.68 -8.68
C ALA A 168 11.27 -13.02 -7.57
N GLY A 169 11.41 -14.32 -7.32
CA GLY A 169 12.28 -14.90 -6.29
C GLY A 169 11.48 -15.77 -5.32
N VAL A 170 12.21 -16.58 -4.54
CA VAL A 170 11.62 -17.47 -3.54
C VAL A 170 12.27 -17.20 -2.21
N TYR A 171 11.47 -17.02 -1.16
CA TYR A 171 11.96 -16.76 0.18
C TYR A 171 11.09 -17.44 1.22
N THR A 172 11.74 -18.08 2.21
CA THR A 172 11.07 -18.73 3.34
C THR A 172 11.48 -18.03 4.62
N GLY A 173 10.50 -17.65 5.44
CA GLY A 173 10.74 -16.91 6.68
C GLY A 173 9.50 -16.84 7.56
N LYS A 174 9.64 -16.13 8.67
CA LYS A 174 8.55 -15.93 9.63
C LYS A 174 7.62 -14.81 9.13
N ALA A 175 6.34 -15.07 9.03
CA ALA A 175 5.32 -14.09 8.71
C ALA A 175 5.12 -13.13 9.89
N ARG A 176 5.23 -11.82 9.65
CA ARG A 176 4.85 -10.78 10.61
C ARG A 176 3.70 -9.95 10.07
N ILE A 177 2.60 -9.92 10.80
CA ILE A 177 1.40 -9.19 10.41
C ILE A 177 1.50 -7.78 10.97
N ILE A 178 1.80 -6.81 10.11
CA ILE A 178 1.90 -5.40 10.48
C ILE A 178 0.79 -4.65 9.77
N LEU A 179 -0.08 -3.96 10.52
CA LEU A 179 -1.22 -3.22 9.98
C LEU A 179 -1.05 -1.69 10.07
N ASP A 180 -0.04 -1.22 10.81
CA ASP A 180 0.31 0.18 10.95
C ASP A 180 1.82 0.35 10.72
N PRO A 181 2.27 1.11 9.72
CA PRO A 181 3.69 1.33 9.47
C PRO A 181 4.39 2.12 10.59
N PHE A 182 3.64 2.83 11.44
CA PHE A 182 4.15 3.57 12.59
C PHE A 182 4.25 2.73 13.87
N ASP A 183 3.69 1.52 13.86
CA ASP A 183 3.89 0.49 14.89
C ASP A 183 4.46 -0.79 14.26
N PRO A 184 5.73 -0.78 13.82
CA PRO A 184 6.37 -1.94 13.22
C PRO A 184 6.84 -2.95 14.29
N SER A 185 6.27 -2.91 15.50
CA SER A 185 6.77 -3.70 16.62
C SER A 185 6.77 -5.19 16.26
N GLY A 186 7.96 -5.79 16.38
CA GLY A 186 8.16 -7.20 16.06
C GLY A 186 8.59 -7.52 14.63
N LEU A 187 8.66 -6.58 13.68
CA LEU A 187 9.30 -6.90 12.41
C LEU A 187 10.82 -7.03 12.61
N ASP A 188 11.34 -8.25 12.59
CA ASP A 188 12.77 -8.50 12.66
C ASP A 188 13.38 -8.52 11.25
N ALA A 189 14.72 -8.45 11.18
CA ALA A 189 15.41 -8.56 9.91
C ALA A 189 15.13 -9.92 9.27
N ASP A 190 14.86 -9.90 7.97
CA ASP A 190 14.60 -11.06 7.13
C ASP A 190 13.25 -11.77 7.44
N ASP A 191 12.39 -11.17 8.26
CA ASP A 191 10.99 -11.59 8.38
C ASP A 191 10.20 -11.30 7.08
N ILE A 192 9.06 -11.95 6.91
CA ILE A 192 8.13 -11.74 5.80
C ILE A 192 7.05 -10.76 6.25
N LEU A 193 7.04 -9.57 5.64
CA LEU A 193 6.03 -8.55 5.93
C LEU A 193 4.69 -8.95 5.31
N VAL A 194 3.68 -9.16 6.15
CA VAL A 194 2.29 -9.41 5.74
C VAL A 194 1.44 -8.22 6.16
N THR A 195 0.77 -7.55 5.21
CA THR A 195 -0.05 -6.36 5.49
C THR A 195 -1.27 -6.26 4.58
N LEU A 196 -2.21 -5.35 4.89
CA LEU A 196 -3.39 -5.11 4.09
C LEU A 196 -3.02 -4.47 2.74
N ASN A 197 -2.30 -3.36 2.77
CA ASN A 197 -1.84 -2.60 1.62
C ASN A 197 -0.60 -1.79 2.03
N THR A 198 0.05 -1.13 1.05
CA THR A 198 1.21 -0.27 1.34
C THR A 198 1.15 1.03 0.57
N ASP A 199 1.81 2.03 1.14
CA ASP A 199 2.07 3.34 0.56
C ASP A 199 3.53 3.75 0.91
N PRO A 200 4.03 4.93 0.46
CA PRO A 200 5.41 5.34 0.70
C PRO A 200 5.85 5.35 2.18
N SER A 201 4.94 5.44 3.15
CA SER A 201 5.29 5.37 4.58
C SER A 201 5.81 4.00 5.01
N TRP A 202 5.51 2.95 4.23
CA TRP A 202 5.95 1.57 4.50
C TRP A 202 7.37 1.27 4.03
N THR A 203 7.96 2.10 3.16
CA THR A 203 9.27 1.84 2.55
C THR A 203 10.38 1.50 3.57
N PRO A 204 10.46 2.10 4.76
CA PRO A 204 11.45 1.70 5.76
C PRO A 204 11.35 0.23 6.20
N LEU A 205 10.13 -0.34 6.28
CA LEU A 205 9.92 -1.73 6.69
C LEU A 205 10.37 -2.72 5.61
N PHE A 206 10.28 -2.33 4.33
CA PHE A 206 10.74 -3.15 3.21
C PHE A 206 12.25 -3.39 3.25
N LEU A 207 13.01 -2.48 3.86
CA LEU A 207 14.46 -2.63 4.04
C LEU A 207 14.83 -3.72 5.05
N ALA A 208 13.90 -4.08 5.94
CA ALA A 208 14.07 -5.16 6.91
C ALA A 208 13.52 -6.49 6.38
N ALA A 209 12.49 -6.46 5.54
CA ALA A 209 11.79 -7.66 5.08
C ALA A 209 12.60 -8.52 4.10
N GLY A 210 12.48 -9.84 4.22
CA GLY A 210 12.99 -10.82 3.26
C GLY A 210 12.03 -11.11 2.11
N ALA A 211 10.73 -10.92 2.32
CA ALA A 211 9.67 -10.93 1.30
C ALA A 211 8.44 -10.13 1.76
N VAL A 212 7.53 -9.84 0.84
CA VAL A 212 6.32 -9.06 1.10
C VAL A 212 5.06 -9.78 0.59
N VAL A 213 4.03 -9.82 1.42
CA VAL A 213 2.69 -10.31 1.08
C VAL A 213 1.66 -9.23 1.41
N VAL A 214 0.81 -8.88 0.44
CA VAL A 214 -0.27 -7.90 0.67
C VAL A 214 -1.64 -8.43 0.25
N ASN A 215 -2.67 -8.17 1.05
CA ASN A 215 -4.06 -8.52 0.70
C ASN A 215 -4.54 -7.71 -0.51
N LEU A 216 -4.19 -6.43 -0.57
CA LEU A 216 -4.60 -5.48 -1.60
C LEU A 216 -3.37 -4.92 -2.30
N GLY A 217 -3.34 -5.10 -3.62
CA GLY A 217 -2.27 -4.63 -4.48
C GLY A 217 -2.44 -5.20 -5.88
N ALA A 218 -1.55 -4.81 -6.77
CA ALA A 218 -1.51 -5.28 -8.15
C ALA A 218 -0.07 -5.22 -8.67
N VAL A 219 0.17 -5.72 -9.88
CA VAL A 219 1.51 -5.77 -10.49
C VAL A 219 2.19 -4.38 -10.55
N GLY A 220 1.42 -3.29 -10.63
CA GLY A 220 1.89 -1.89 -10.63
C GLY A 220 1.64 -1.11 -9.34
N SER A 221 1.31 -1.76 -8.22
CA SER A 221 1.15 -1.10 -6.93
C SER A 221 2.49 -0.86 -6.22
N HIS A 222 2.48 0.01 -5.21
CA HIS A 222 3.66 0.40 -4.45
C HIS A 222 4.47 -0.79 -3.92
N ALA A 223 3.82 -1.76 -3.25
CA ALA A 223 4.47 -2.99 -2.76
C ALA A 223 5.29 -3.70 -3.85
N SER A 224 4.70 -3.86 -5.03
CA SER A 224 5.30 -4.56 -6.17
C SER A 224 6.51 -3.80 -6.72
N ILE A 225 6.42 -2.48 -6.82
CA ILE A 225 7.49 -1.62 -7.34
C ILE A 225 8.68 -1.64 -6.40
N VAL A 226 8.46 -1.32 -5.11
CA VAL A 226 9.54 -1.26 -4.12
C VAL A 226 10.20 -2.63 -3.92
N SER A 227 9.42 -3.72 -3.92
CA SER A 227 10.00 -5.07 -3.80
C SER A 227 10.93 -5.42 -4.97
N ARG A 228 10.59 -5.02 -6.21
CA ARG A 228 11.48 -5.21 -7.38
C ARG A 228 12.74 -4.36 -7.29
N GLU A 229 12.62 -3.13 -6.80
CA GLU A 229 13.77 -2.24 -6.60
C GLU A 229 14.76 -2.79 -5.58
N LEU A 230 14.24 -3.41 -4.52
CA LEU A 230 15.04 -4.05 -3.47
C LEU A 230 15.45 -5.48 -3.80
N GLY A 231 14.84 -6.11 -4.80
CA GLY A 231 15.12 -7.47 -5.22
C GLY A 231 14.59 -8.54 -4.26
N ILE A 232 13.52 -8.25 -3.52
CA ILE A 232 12.86 -9.20 -2.61
C ILE A 232 11.58 -9.77 -3.25
N PRO A 233 11.19 -11.03 -2.96
CA PRO A 233 9.97 -11.61 -3.48
C PRO A 233 8.72 -10.89 -2.98
N CYS A 234 7.72 -10.76 -3.85
CA CYS A 234 6.45 -10.13 -3.49
C CYS A 234 5.28 -10.82 -4.18
N VAL A 235 4.24 -11.12 -3.39
CA VAL A 235 2.94 -11.57 -3.87
C VAL A 235 1.88 -10.61 -3.36
N ALA A 236 1.12 -10.02 -4.27
CA ALA A 236 0.03 -9.10 -3.92
C ALA A 236 -1.33 -9.77 -4.16
N SER A 237 -2.41 -9.12 -3.75
CA SER A 237 -3.78 -9.64 -3.94
C SER A 237 -4.00 -11.00 -3.26
N VAL A 238 -3.29 -11.30 -2.17
CA VAL A 238 -3.48 -12.56 -1.42
C VAL A 238 -4.64 -12.36 -0.47
N THR A 239 -5.84 -12.68 -0.95
CA THR A 239 -7.10 -12.39 -0.24
C THR A 239 -7.08 -12.88 1.20
N ASP A 240 -7.36 -11.95 2.12
CA ASP A 240 -7.44 -12.15 3.56
C ASP A 240 -6.17 -12.72 4.23
N ALA A 241 -4.98 -12.59 3.62
CA ALA A 241 -3.74 -13.14 4.18
C ALA A 241 -3.47 -12.64 5.62
N THR A 242 -3.69 -11.35 5.89
CA THR A 242 -3.56 -10.77 7.25
C THR A 242 -4.48 -11.37 8.29
N HIS A 243 -5.56 -12.04 7.89
CA HIS A 243 -6.51 -12.69 8.81
C HIS A 243 -6.33 -14.20 8.85
N ARG A 244 -5.90 -14.81 7.74
CA ARG A 244 -5.82 -16.26 7.59
C ARG A 244 -4.46 -16.82 8.02
N ILE A 245 -3.37 -16.09 7.80
CA ILE A 245 -2.02 -16.47 8.23
C ILE A 245 -1.87 -16.03 9.69
N PRO A 246 -1.50 -16.91 10.63
CA PRO A 246 -1.17 -16.50 12.00
C PRO A 246 0.16 -15.73 12.07
N ASP A 247 0.24 -14.73 12.95
CA ASP A 247 1.51 -14.04 13.22
C ASP A 247 2.54 -15.04 13.75
N GLY A 248 3.73 -15.03 13.16
CA GLY A 248 4.81 -15.94 13.48
C GLY A 248 4.82 -17.28 12.73
N ALA A 249 3.85 -17.53 11.85
CA ALA A 249 3.86 -18.72 11.00
C ALA A 249 5.10 -18.70 10.07
N THR A 250 5.67 -19.86 9.77
CA THR A 250 6.72 -19.96 8.74
C THR A 250 6.05 -20.15 7.39
N ILE A 251 6.34 -19.28 6.43
CA ILE A 251 5.75 -19.31 5.09
C ILE A 251 6.85 -19.21 4.02
N THR A 252 6.59 -19.81 2.87
CA THR A 252 7.40 -19.68 1.66
C THR A 252 6.65 -18.83 0.65
N VAL A 253 7.25 -17.72 0.22
CA VAL A 253 6.72 -16.81 -0.79
C VAL A 253 7.45 -17.08 -2.10
N ASP A 254 6.70 -17.46 -3.14
CA ASP A 254 7.18 -17.52 -4.52
C ASP A 254 6.53 -16.37 -5.30
N GLY A 255 7.31 -15.30 -5.47
CA GLY A 255 6.83 -14.10 -6.12
C GLY A 255 6.75 -14.17 -7.65
N ALA A 256 7.35 -15.21 -8.26
CA ALA A 256 7.22 -15.49 -9.69
C ALA A 256 5.96 -16.32 -9.99
N ALA A 257 5.67 -17.32 -9.15
CA ALA A 257 4.45 -18.11 -9.25
C ALA A 257 3.21 -17.36 -8.69
N GLY A 258 3.42 -16.35 -7.84
CA GLY A 258 2.32 -15.64 -7.19
C GLY A 258 1.69 -16.46 -6.05
N THR A 259 2.50 -17.22 -5.31
CA THR A 259 2.02 -18.16 -4.28
C THR A 259 2.67 -17.96 -2.92
N VAL A 260 1.93 -18.29 -1.87
CA VAL A 260 2.39 -18.29 -0.48
C VAL A 260 2.04 -19.64 0.14
N THR A 261 3.05 -20.45 0.42
CA THR A 261 2.89 -21.79 0.99
C THR A 261 3.11 -21.76 2.50
N ILE A 262 2.21 -22.37 3.26
CA ILE A 262 2.31 -22.47 4.72
C ILE A 262 3.19 -23.65 5.10
N VAL A 263 4.35 -23.37 5.71
CA VAL A 263 5.35 -24.37 6.07
C VAL A 263 5.16 -24.87 7.50
N ALA A 264 4.93 -23.95 8.43
CA ALA A 264 4.67 -24.26 9.84
C ALA A 264 3.77 -23.20 10.46
N LEU A 265 2.95 -23.61 11.42
CA LEU A 265 2.17 -22.68 12.27
C LEU A 265 2.95 -22.39 13.56
N PRO A 266 2.68 -21.26 14.25
CA PRO A 266 3.37 -20.86 15.48
C PRO A 266 3.27 -21.88 16.63
#